data_AF-A0A355SFQ9-F1
#
_entry.id   AF-A0A355SFQ9-F1
#
_cell.length_a   1.000
_cell.length_b   1.000
_cell.length_c   1.000
_cell.angle_alpha   90.00
_cell.angle_beta   90.00
_cell.angle_gamma   90.00
#
_symmetry.space_group_name_H-M   'P 1'
#
loop_
_entity.id
_entity.type
_entity.pdbx_description
1 polymer ?
#
loop_
_entity_poly.entity_id
_entity_poly.type
_entity_poly.pdbx_seq_one_letter_code
_entity_poly.pdbx_strand_id
1 'polypeptide(L)'
;MRNNLELRCFRPVGCTAIFSDDGSAVTIESLNGEAGKLILEGTPGKLGNINWNDYKYLVFDAINHGDHSMAVEIEFWDADHAYDDPNIHCINGILPKLKTRIAFPLDSLKGQNLFLPRTPGKLKTVV
;
A
#
# COMPACT_ATOMS: atom_id res chain seq x y z
N MET A 1 -5.31 19.07 -9.35
CA MET A 1 -3.90 18.82 -9.00
C MET A 1 -3.85 17.41 -8.41
N ARG A 2 -3.02 16.49 -8.93
CA ARG A 2 -2.79 15.19 -8.26
C ARG A 2 -1.79 15.47 -7.16
N ASN A 3 -2.22 15.49 -5.90
CA ASN A 3 -1.24 15.51 -4.81
C ASN A 3 -0.75 14.08 -4.64
N ASN A 4 0.55 13.90 -4.84
CA ASN A 4 1.19 12.62 -4.68
C ASN A 4 1.62 12.46 -3.23
N LEU A 5 1.48 11.24 -2.72
CA LEU A 5 2.02 10.87 -1.42
C LEU A 5 3.55 11.00 -1.45
N GLU A 6 4.13 11.67 -0.46
CA GLU A 6 5.59 11.82 -0.39
C GLU A 6 6.23 10.50 0.07
N LEU A 7 6.78 9.74 -0.89
CA LEU A 7 7.32 8.41 -0.63
C LEU A 7 8.52 8.42 0.33
N ARG A 8 9.25 9.54 0.42
CA ARG A 8 10.39 9.69 1.35
C ARG A 8 9.98 9.74 2.82
N CYS A 9 8.69 9.93 3.12
CA CYS A 9 8.18 9.82 4.48
C CYS A 9 8.05 8.37 4.97
N PHE A 10 8.22 7.38 4.09
CA PHE A 10 8.14 5.98 4.48
C PHE A 10 9.44 5.48 5.11
N ARG A 11 9.30 4.70 6.17
CA ARG A 11 10.39 3.99 6.83
C ARG A 11 10.44 2.53 6.35
N PRO A 12 11.55 2.06 5.79
CA PRO A 12 11.71 0.65 5.43
C PRO A 12 11.91 -0.24 6.65
N VAL A 13 11.36 -1.45 6.60
CA VAL A 13 11.54 -2.52 7.59
C VAL A 13 11.70 -3.85 6.87
N GLY A 14 12.77 -4.60 7.15
CA GLY A 14 13.04 -5.89 6.51
C GLY A 14 13.41 -5.79 5.02
N CYS A 15 13.66 -4.60 4.49
CA CYS A 15 14.04 -4.36 3.10
C CYS A 15 15.01 -3.19 2.95
N THR A 16 15.67 -3.17 1.80
CA THR A 16 16.28 -1.95 1.25
C THR A 16 15.25 -1.20 0.41
N ALA A 17 15.15 0.12 0.58
CA ALA A 17 14.29 0.98 -0.21
C ALA A 17 15.13 1.95 -1.04
N ILE A 18 14.96 1.91 -2.36
CA ILE A 18 15.64 2.77 -3.32
C ILE A 18 14.60 3.71 -3.91
N PHE A 19 14.62 4.99 -3.49
CA PHE A 19 13.70 6.01 -3.97
C PHE A 19 14.20 6.64 -5.25
N SER A 20 13.29 6.91 -6.19
CA SER A 20 13.63 7.67 -7.38
C SER A 20 13.99 9.12 -7.05
N ASP A 21 14.82 9.75 -7.88
CA ASP A 21 15.27 11.13 -7.68
C ASP A 21 14.10 12.12 -7.65
N ASP A 22 13.08 11.86 -8.47
CA ASP A 22 11.84 12.64 -8.55
C ASP A 22 10.82 12.29 -7.46
N GLY A 23 11.09 11.30 -6.61
CA GLY A 23 10.21 10.85 -5.53
C GLY A 23 8.91 10.18 -6.00
N SER A 24 8.78 9.84 -7.29
CA SER A 24 7.56 9.23 -7.84
C SER A 24 7.48 7.71 -7.66
N ALA A 25 8.60 7.05 -7.38
CA ALA A 25 8.68 5.61 -7.24
C ALA A 25 9.64 5.19 -6.10
N VAL A 26 9.41 3.97 -5.61
CA VAL A 26 10.31 3.28 -4.69
C VAL A 26 10.46 1.84 -5.13
N THR A 27 11.70 1.38 -5.20
CA THR A 27 12.03 -0.04 -5.39
C THR A 27 12.32 -0.64 -4.02
N ILE A 28 11.63 -1.74 -3.72
CA ILE A 28 11.80 -2.50 -2.47
C ILE A 28 12.58 -3.77 -2.80
N GLU A 29 13.73 -3.95 -2.16
CA GLU A 29 14.52 -5.18 -2.25
C GLU A 29 14.41 -5.95 -0.93
N SER A 30 13.90 -7.18 -1.02
CA SER A 30 13.81 -8.12 0.11
C SER A 30 15.20 -8.48 0.64
N LEU A 31 15.36 -8.50 1.95
CA LEU A 31 16.58 -9.00 2.59
C LEU A 31 16.38 -10.49 2.93
N ASN A 32 17.38 -11.32 2.60
CA ASN A 32 17.42 -12.74 2.96
C ASN A 32 16.23 -13.61 2.50
N GLY A 33 15.52 -13.19 1.44
CA GLY A 33 14.35 -13.91 0.93
C GLY A 33 13.09 -13.73 1.77
N GLU A 34 13.10 -12.85 2.77
CA GLU A 34 11.92 -12.47 3.54
C GLU A 34 11.22 -11.26 2.92
N ALA A 35 9.90 -11.19 3.09
CA ALA A 35 9.14 -10.03 2.67
C ALA A 35 9.58 -8.78 3.46
N GLY A 36 9.60 -7.64 2.78
CA GLY A 36 9.87 -6.34 3.41
C GLY A 36 8.67 -5.41 3.29
N LYS A 37 8.69 -4.32 4.07
CA LYS A 37 7.61 -3.35 4.09
C LYS A 37 8.08 -1.91 4.22
N LEU A 38 7.24 -1.01 3.75
CA LEU A 38 7.36 0.44 3.93
C LEU A 38 6.26 0.90 4.89
N ILE A 39 6.64 1.54 5.98
CA ILE A 39 5.73 2.03 7.01
C ILE A 39 5.60 3.54 6.90
N LEU A 40 4.37 4.05 6.89
CA LEU A 40 4.08 5.47 6.99
C LEU A 40 3.26 5.74 8.25
N GLU A 41 3.78 6.59 9.13
CA GLU A 41 3.15 6.98 10.38
C GLU A 41 2.75 8.46 10.32
N GLY A 42 1.71 8.84 11.07
CA GLY A 42 1.14 10.18 11.01
C GLY A 42 -0.01 10.37 11.99
N THR A 43 -0.83 11.39 11.74
CA THR A 43 -2.01 11.69 12.56
C THR A 43 -3.28 11.30 11.80
N PRO A 44 -4.41 11.04 12.48
CA PRO A 44 -5.68 10.76 11.82
C PRO A 44 -6.00 11.78 10.72
N GLY A 45 -6.27 11.28 9.51
CA GLY A 45 -6.56 12.12 8.34
C GLY A 45 -5.37 12.87 7.76
N LYS A 46 -4.15 12.78 8.33
CA LYS A 46 -2.94 13.41 7.81
C LYS A 46 -1.72 12.48 7.85
N LEU A 47 -1.32 11.99 6.68
CA LEU A 47 -0.22 11.02 6.51
C LEU A 47 0.60 11.40 5.26
N GLY A 48 1.93 11.36 5.37
CA GLY A 48 2.86 11.64 4.26
C GLY A 48 2.65 13.00 3.61
N ASN A 49 2.48 14.05 4.43
CA ASN A 49 2.19 15.42 4.02
C ASN A 49 0.88 15.62 3.23
N ILE A 50 -0.04 14.64 3.26
CA ILE A 50 -1.36 14.71 2.63
C ILE A 50 -2.44 14.78 3.70
N ASN A 51 -3.40 15.71 3.53
CA ASN A 51 -4.68 15.68 4.23
C ASN A 51 -5.66 14.79 3.44
N TRP A 52 -6.00 13.65 4.00
CA TRP A 52 -6.77 12.58 3.35
C TRP A 52 -8.28 12.81 3.36
N ASN A 53 -8.79 13.81 4.09
CA ASN A 53 -10.22 14.06 4.24
C ASN A 53 -10.99 14.28 2.93
N ASP A 54 -10.31 14.77 1.88
CA ASP A 54 -10.90 15.04 0.57
C ASP A 54 -10.65 13.92 -0.47
N TYR A 55 -9.97 12.84 -0.07
CA TYR A 55 -9.59 11.75 -0.96
C TYR A 55 -10.55 10.57 -0.82
N LYS A 56 -10.80 9.89 -1.95
CA LYS A 56 -11.67 8.71 -2.01
C LYS A 56 -10.91 7.40 -2.17
N TYR A 57 -9.69 7.46 -2.71
CA TYR A 57 -8.91 6.29 -3.06
C TYR A 57 -7.43 6.50 -2.77
N LEU A 58 -6.77 5.45 -2.28
CA LEU A 58 -5.33 5.26 -2.39
C LEU A 58 -5.06 4.51 -3.69
N VAL A 59 -4.23 5.05 -4.58
CA VAL A 59 -3.93 4.44 -5.88
C VAL A 59 -2.43 4.42 -6.09
N PHE A 60 -1.89 3.27 -6.46
CA PHE A 60 -0.50 3.13 -6.86
C PHE A 60 -0.34 2.01 -7.90
N ASP A 61 0.74 2.09 -8.65
CA ASP A 61 1.14 1.04 -9.59
C ASP A 61 2.25 0.20 -8.94
N ALA A 62 2.13 -1.12 -9.02
CA ALA A 62 3.14 -2.06 -8.56
C ALA A 62 3.65 -2.92 -9.72
N ILE A 63 4.95 -3.19 -9.74
CA ILE A 63 5.61 -4.09 -10.69
C ILE A 63 6.42 -5.08 -9.88
N ASN A 64 6.15 -6.37 -10.07
CA ASN A 64 6.98 -7.43 -9.51
C ASN A 64 8.13 -7.75 -10.47
N HIS A 65 9.36 -7.50 -10.02
CA HIS A 65 10.57 -7.76 -10.80
C HIS A 65 11.10 -9.20 -10.68
N GLY A 66 10.55 -10.01 -9.76
CA GLY A 66 10.87 -11.43 -9.63
C GLY A 66 10.19 -12.30 -10.69
N ASP A 67 10.43 -13.61 -10.61
CA ASP A 67 9.90 -14.61 -11.56
C ASP A 67 8.65 -15.36 -11.05
N HIS A 68 8.27 -15.16 -9.79
CA HIS A 68 7.10 -15.80 -9.17
C HIS A 68 6.06 -14.75 -8.74
N SER A 69 4.79 -15.13 -8.70
CA SER A 69 3.72 -14.26 -8.21
C SER A 69 4.00 -13.77 -6.79
N MET A 70 3.67 -12.52 -6.50
CA MET A 70 3.90 -11.89 -5.20
C MET A 70 2.59 -11.33 -4.65
N ALA A 71 2.46 -11.27 -3.33
CA ALA A 71 1.39 -10.53 -2.67
C ALA A 71 1.87 -9.12 -2.32
N VAL A 72 1.05 -8.12 -2.61
CA VAL A 72 1.17 -6.77 -2.05
C VAL A 72 0.14 -6.65 -0.94
N GLU A 73 0.65 -6.43 0.26
CA GLU A 73 -0.16 -6.27 1.46
C GLU A 73 -0.30 -4.78 1.78
N ILE A 74 -1.52 -4.37 2.11
CA ILE A 74 -1.84 -3.03 2.59
C ILE A 74 -2.47 -3.21 3.96
N GLU A 75 -1.83 -2.63 4.96
CA GLU A 75 -2.20 -2.76 6.36
C GLU A 75 -2.50 -1.37 6.93
N PHE A 76 -3.59 -1.25 7.69
CA PHE A 76 -3.99 -0.02 8.36
C PHE A 76 -4.18 -0.26 9.86
N TRP A 77 -3.68 0.68 10.65
CA TRP A 77 -3.83 0.72 12.10
C TRP A 77 -4.58 1.99 12.50
N ASP A 78 -5.38 1.89 13.56
CA ASP A 78 -5.93 3.06 14.24
C ASP A 78 -4.81 3.86 14.89
N ALA A 79 -4.93 5.20 14.91
CA ALA A 79 -3.91 6.07 15.49
C ALA A 79 -3.70 5.86 17.00
N ASP A 80 -4.73 5.38 17.69
CA ASP A 80 -4.73 5.21 19.14
C ASP A 80 -4.38 3.77 19.57
N HIS A 81 -4.16 2.85 18.63
CA HIS A 81 -3.93 1.43 18.93
C HIS A 81 -2.61 0.89 18.36
N ALA A 82 -1.79 0.35 19.26
CA ALA A 82 -0.55 -0.36 18.97
C ALA A 82 -0.73 -1.87 19.20
N TYR A 83 -1.66 -2.50 18.47
CA TYR A 83 -1.70 -3.96 18.39
C TYR A 83 -0.64 -4.45 17.41
N ASP A 84 -0.13 -5.67 17.63
CA ASP A 84 0.75 -6.33 16.66
C ASP A 84 0.01 -6.57 15.32
N ASP A 85 -1.31 -6.77 15.37
CA ASP A 85 -2.15 -7.02 14.19
C ASP A 85 -2.81 -5.73 13.64
N PRO A 86 -2.94 -5.61 12.30
CA PRO A 86 -3.63 -4.47 11.68
C PRO A 86 -5.16 -4.54 11.85
N ASN A 87 -5.80 -3.37 11.96
CA ASN A 87 -7.26 -3.27 11.95
C ASN A 87 -7.87 -3.70 10.60
N ILE A 88 -7.18 -3.38 9.51
CA ILE A 88 -7.56 -3.76 8.16
C ILE A 88 -6.32 -4.29 7.44
N HIS A 89 -6.43 -5.52 6.94
CA HIS A 89 -5.42 -6.19 6.13
C HIS A 89 -5.98 -6.46 4.75
N CYS A 90 -5.24 -6.12 3.70
CA CYS A 90 -5.67 -6.32 2.33
C CYS A 90 -4.55 -6.93 1.51
N ILE A 91 -4.81 -8.11 0.95
CA ILE A 91 -3.83 -8.88 0.19
C ILE A 91 -4.20 -8.85 -1.30
N ASN A 92 -3.27 -8.36 -2.11
CA ASN A 92 -3.42 -8.26 -3.57
C ASN A 92 -2.32 -9.05 -4.27
N GLY A 93 -2.69 -10.14 -4.94
CA GLY A 93 -1.75 -10.89 -5.78
C GLY A 93 -1.38 -10.11 -7.04
N ILE A 94 -0.08 -10.02 -7.34
CA ILE A 94 0.45 -9.41 -8.56
C ILE A 94 1.31 -10.41 -9.34
N LEU A 95 1.22 -10.36 -10.67
CA LEU A 95 1.94 -11.25 -11.57
C LEU A 95 3.36 -10.74 -11.86
N PRO A 96 4.33 -11.64 -12.10
CA PRO A 96 5.67 -11.28 -12.56
C PRO A 96 5.64 -10.39 -13.79
N LYS A 97 6.46 -9.32 -13.79
CA LYS A 97 6.74 -8.47 -14.96
C LYS A 97 5.51 -7.77 -15.55
N LEU A 98 4.37 -7.81 -14.86
CA LEU A 98 3.13 -7.16 -15.26
C LEU A 98 2.83 -5.98 -14.34
N LYS A 99 2.79 -4.78 -14.93
CA LYS A 99 2.37 -3.58 -14.22
C LYS A 99 0.91 -3.71 -13.77
N THR A 100 0.71 -3.69 -12.46
CA THR A 100 -0.61 -3.84 -11.84
C THR A 100 -0.99 -2.56 -11.10
N ARG A 101 -2.14 -1.96 -11.43
CA ARG A 101 -2.67 -0.82 -10.69
C ARG A 101 -3.56 -1.29 -9.55
N ILE A 102 -3.21 -0.89 -8.34
CA ILE A 102 -4.00 -1.14 -7.13
C ILE A 102 -4.73 0.15 -6.77
N ALA A 103 -6.03 0.06 -6.52
CA ALA A 103 -6.87 1.18 -6.13
C ALA A 103 -7.73 0.76 -4.94
N PHE A 104 -7.40 1.27 -3.76
CA PHE A 104 -8.06 0.96 -2.50
C PHE A 104 -9.03 2.10 -2.13
N PRO A 105 -10.35 1.84 -1.98
CA PRO A 105 -11.32 2.85 -1.55
C PRO A 105 -11.14 3.17 -0.06
N LEU A 106 -10.89 4.45 0.26
CA LEU A 106 -10.68 4.89 1.64
C LEU A 106 -11.95 4.78 2.50
N ASP A 107 -13.14 4.81 1.88
CA ASP A 107 -14.40 4.54 2.58
C ASP A 107 -14.47 3.14 3.19
N SER A 108 -13.69 2.18 2.69
CA SER A 108 -13.61 0.85 3.29
C SER A 108 -12.90 0.84 4.64
N LEU A 109 -12.14 1.89 4.99
CA LEU A 109 -11.57 2.06 6.32
C LEU A 109 -12.63 2.24 7.41
N LYS A 110 -13.88 2.56 7.04
CA LYS A 110 -15.01 2.67 7.99
C LYS A 110 -15.51 1.32 8.49
N GLY A 111 -14.91 0.20 8.07
CA GLY A 111 -15.23 -1.15 8.55
C GLY A 111 -16.60 -1.69 8.14
N GLN A 112 -17.36 -0.95 7.31
CA GLN A 112 -18.73 -1.34 6.93
C GLN A 112 -18.79 -2.41 5.83
N ASN A 113 -17.71 -2.61 5.08
CA ASN A 113 -17.68 -3.52 3.93
C ASN A 113 -16.54 -4.55 4.09
N LEU A 114 -16.90 -5.78 4.44
CA LEU A 114 -15.97 -6.93 4.49
C LEU A 114 -15.54 -7.41 3.09
N PHE A 115 -16.31 -7.09 2.05
CA PHE A 115 -15.99 -7.44 0.66
C PHE A 115 -16.01 -6.20 -0.22
N LEU A 116 -14.88 -5.89 -0.85
CA LEU A 116 -14.82 -4.81 -1.83
C LEU A 116 -15.56 -5.21 -3.12
N PRO A 117 -16.30 -4.27 -3.76
CA PRO A 117 -17.00 -4.55 -5.00
C PRO A 117 -16.02 -5.00 -6.09
N ARG A 118 -16.34 -6.14 -6.73
CA ARG A 118 -15.55 -6.68 -7.84
C ARG A 118 -15.76 -5.82 -9.07
N THR A 119 -14.68 -5.32 -9.66
CA THR A 119 -14.72 -4.63 -10.97
C THR A 119 -14.08 -5.56 -12.01
N PRO A 120 -14.67 -5.76 -13.20
CA PRO A 120 -14.06 -6.56 -14.26
C PRO A 120 -12.62 -6.08 -14.56
N GLY A 121 -11.68 -7.03 -14.67
CA GLY A 121 -10.26 -6.72 -14.92
C GLY A 121 -9.39 -6.51 -13.67
N LYS A 122 -9.94 -6.61 -12.45
CA LYS A 122 -9.15 -6.64 -11.20
C LYS A 122 -8.76 -8.07 -10.84
N LEU A 123 -7.48 -8.29 -10.49
CA LEU A 123 -7.02 -9.51 -9.81
C LEU A 123 -7.73 -9.63 -8.45
N LYS A 124 -7.95 -10.85 -7.98
CA LYS A 124 -8.71 -11.13 -6.75
C LYS A 124 -8.01 -10.47 -5.55
N THR A 125 -8.68 -9.49 -4.93
CA THR A 125 -8.31 -8.95 -3.62
C THR A 125 -8.95 -9.80 -2.53
N VAL A 126 -8.17 -10.27 -1.57
CA VAL A 126 -8.67 -10.87 -0.32
C VAL A 126 -8.52 -9.80 0.77
N VAL A 127 -9.61 -9.50 1.46
CA VAL A 127 -9.67 -8.68 2.67
C VAL A 127 -9.94 -9.62 3.83
#